data_AF-A0A821BHX1-F1
#
_entry.id   AF-A0A821BHX1-F1
#
_cell.length_a   1.000
_cell.length_b   1.000
_cell.length_c   1.000
_cell.angle_alpha   90.00
_cell.angle_beta   90.00
_cell.angle_gamma   90.00
#
_symmetry.space_group_name_H-M   'P 1'
#
loop_
_entity.id
_entity.type
_entity.pdbx_description
1 polymer ?
#
loop_
_entity_poly.entity_id
_entity_poly.type
_entity_poly.pdbx_seq_one_letter_code
_entity_poly.pdbx_strand_id
1 'polypeptide(L)'
;FDTLLHSEWDRAVTQGLFIFPIDYHTKRRILEDGDLQYIIEFNRDRKEKRRVPYPFEIVNAPFDKKKFNFNKIKDEEILFSLDNEQQIDKHLVIINNAPIRPYHLLLVPDRLLEQTQVLTSDCIVFGFEFVASSGHPYILAGFNSLCGYASINHLHLHGMYSPDRLFLQTIVNFILNFFL
;
A
#
# COMPACT_ATOMS: atom_id res chain seq x y z
N PHE A 1 -0.56 10.42 -14.12
CA PHE A 1 -0.42 9.39 -13.07
C PHE A 1 -1.78 8.91 -12.56
N ASP A 2 -2.59 9.75 -11.91
CA ASP A 2 -3.84 9.32 -11.26
C ASP A 2 -4.85 8.65 -12.20
N THR A 3 -5.02 9.18 -13.41
CA THR A 3 -5.88 8.58 -14.44
C THR A 3 -5.45 7.17 -14.81
N LEU A 4 -4.14 6.94 -14.98
CA LEU A 4 -3.58 5.62 -15.29
C LEU A 4 -3.80 4.66 -14.11
N LEU A 5 -3.54 5.12 -12.89
CA LEU A 5 -3.72 4.32 -11.68
C LEU A 5 -5.17 3.87 -11.53
N HIS A 6 -6.13 4.81 -11.64
CA HIS A 6 -7.55 4.46 -11.58
C HIS A 6 -7.96 3.51 -12.70
N SER A 7 -7.53 3.76 -13.95
CA SER A 7 -7.91 2.91 -15.08
C SER A 7 -7.37 1.47 -14.95
N GLU A 8 -6.10 1.32 -14.53
CA GLU A 8 -5.50 0.00 -14.35
C GLU A 8 -6.10 -0.75 -13.16
N TRP A 9 -6.42 -0.03 -12.07
CA TRP A 9 -7.07 -0.64 -10.92
C TRP A 9 -8.51 -1.08 -11.25
N ASP A 10 -9.28 -0.26 -11.97
CA ASP A 10 -10.63 -0.59 -12.42
C ASP A 10 -10.63 -1.74 -13.46
N ARG A 11 -9.58 -1.82 -14.31
CA ARG A 11 -9.33 -3.00 -15.16
C ARG A 11 -9.16 -4.25 -14.31
N ALA A 12 -8.34 -4.22 -13.27
CA ALA A 12 -8.13 -5.35 -12.37
C ALA A 12 -9.44 -5.79 -11.66
N VAL A 13 -10.32 -4.84 -11.34
CA VAL A 13 -11.67 -5.14 -10.81
C VAL A 13 -12.49 -5.89 -11.85
N THR A 14 -12.51 -5.39 -13.09
CA THR A 14 -13.28 -5.98 -14.20
C THR A 14 -12.79 -7.39 -14.55
N GLN A 15 -11.49 -7.66 -14.38
CA GLN A 15 -10.86 -8.97 -14.59
C GLN A 15 -11.02 -9.93 -13.40
N GLY A 16 -11.61 -9.49 -12.28
CA GLY A 16 -11.85 -10.34 -11.12
C GLY A 16 -10.59 -10.74 -10.36
N LEU A 17 -9.58 -9.87 -10.32
CA LEU A 17 -8.28 -10.17 -9.69
C LEU A 17 -8.29 -10.04 -8.15
N PHE A 18 -9.40 -9.61 -7.56
CA PHE A 18 -9.56 -9.45 -6.11
C PHE A 18 -10.21 -10.68 -5.47
N ILE A 19 -9.80 -11.01 -4.23
CA ILE A 19 -10.31 -12.19 -3.52
C ILE A 19 -11.74 -12.02 -2.98
N PHE A 20 -12.29 -10.80 -3.07
CA PHE A 20 -13.68 -10.46 -2.81
C PHE A 20 -14.14 -9.32 -3.72
N PRO A 21 -15.46 -9.19 -3.97
CA PRO A 21 -16.01 -8.03 -4.66
C PRO A 21 -15.62 -6.73 -3.97
N ILE A 22 -15.33 -5.70 -4.77
CA ILE A 22 -15.05 -4.37 -4.26
C ILE A 22 -16.35 -3.67 -3.89
N ASP A 23 -16.44 -3.25 -2.64
CA ASP A 23 -17.49 -2.35 -2.16
C ASP A 23 -16.97 -0.90 -2.14
N TYR A 24 -17.54 -0.04 -2.97
CA TYR A 24 -17.23 1.40 -3.01
C TYR A 24 -18.02 2.20 -1.96
N HIS A 25 -18.90 1.55 -1.20
CA HIS A 25 -19.79 2.15 -0.21
C HIS A 25 -19.58 1.58 1.18
N THR A 26 -18.33 1.24 1.52
CA THR A 26 -17.98 0.68 2.83
C THR A 26 -18.48 1.57 3.95
N LYS A 27 -19.22 0.96 4.90
CA LYS A 27 -19.73 1.68 6.08
C LYS A 27 -18.55 2.14 6.93
N ARG A 28 -18.47 3.45 7.12
CA ARG A 28 -17.45 4.11 7.94
C ARG A 28 -18.06 5.03 8.99
N ARG A 29 -17.34 5.23 10.09
CA ARG A 29 -17.67 6.21 11.13
C ARG A 29 -16.39 6.90 11.59
N ILE A 30 -16.50 8.18 11.88
CA ILE A 30 -15.47 8.93 12.58
C ILE A 30 -15.82 8.90 14.07
N LEU A 31 -14.88 8.48 14.90
CA LEU A 31 -14.96 8.65 16.35
C LEU A 31 -13.99 9.72 16.78
N GLU A 32 -14.40 10.54 17.73
CA GLU A 32 -13.59 11.60 18.31
C GLU A 32 -13.30 11.25 19.77
N ASP A 33 -12.05 11.39 20.19
CA ASP A 33 -11.61 11.23 21.57
C ASP A 33 -10.57 12.31 21.90
N GLY A 34 -11.01 13.38 22.56
CA GLY A 34 -10.22 14.60 22.71
C GLY A 34 -9.84 15.20 21.35
N ASP A 35 -8.54 15.46 21.15
CA ASP A 35 -7.99 15.99 19.90
C ASP A 35 -7.76 14.90 18.83
N LEU A 36 -8.03 13.63 19.14
CA LEU A 36 -7.81 12.51 18.23
C LEU A 36 -9.08 12.18 17.45
N GLN A 37 -8.91 11.92 16.16
CA GLN A 37 -9.95 11.43 15.27
C GLN A 37 -9.59 10.03 14.75
N TYR A 38 -10.52 9.09 14.90
CA TYR A 38 -10.38 7.70 14.47
C TYR A 38 -11.38 7.41 13.36
N ILE A 39 -10.89 6.84 12.26
CA ILE A 39 -11.76 6.35 11.20
C ILE A 39 -11.93 4.85 11.38
N ILE A 40 -13.17 4.42 11.62
CA ILE A 40 -13.52 3.01 11.74
C ILE A 40 -14.26 2.60 10.48
N GLU A 41 -13.79 1.51 9.87
CA GLU A 41 -14.40 0.92 8.70
C GLU A 41 -14.77 -0.53 8.90
N PHE A 42 -15.96 -0.87 8.46
CA PHE A 42 -16.45 -2.25 8.54
C PHE A 42 -16.20 -3.01 7.24
N ASN A 43 -15.11 -3.78 7.22
CA ASN A 43 -14.69 -4.60 6.08
C ASN A 43 -14.96 -6.09 6.33
N ARG A 44 -16.21 -6.54 6.15
CA ARG A 44 -16.65 -7.92 6.45
C ARG A 44 -15.92 -8.97 5.60
N ASP A 45 -16.02 -8.87 4.27
CA ASP A 45 -15.40 -9.82 3.35
C ASP A 45 -13.89 -9.94 3.57
N ARG A 46 -13.23 -8.79 3.81
CA ARG A 46 -11.81 -8.77 4.11
C ARG A 46 -11.48 -9.51 5.40
N LYS A 47 -12.27 -9.35 6.46
CA LYS A 47 -12.07 -10.06 7.72
C LYS A 47 -12.14 -11.57 7.53
N GLU A 48 -13.06 -12.03 6.69
CA GLU A 48 -13.32 -13.46 6.48
C GLU A 48 -12.34 -14.10 5.47
N LYS A 49 -11.99 -13.40 4.39
CA LYS A 49 -11.25 -13.99 3.25
C LYS A 49 -9.77 -13.65 3.21
N ARG A 50 -9.32 -12.59 3.91
CA ARG A 50 -7.90 -12.25 3.92
C ARG A 50 -7.09 -13.38 4.56
N ARG A 51 -5.97 -13.71 3.92
CA ARG A 51 -4.97 -14.65 4.46
C ARG A 51 -4.60 -14.29 5.90
N VAL A 52 -4.48 -15.33 6.74
CA VAL A 52 -3.92 -15.23 8.09
C VAL A 52 -2.45 -14.79 7.98
N PRO A 53 -2.05 -13.67 8.60
CA PRO A 53 -0.66 -13.22 8.61
C PRO A 53 0.26 -14.27 9.24
N TYR A 54 1.50 -14.37 8.76
CA TYR A 54 2.50 -15.17 9.49
C TYR A 54 2.84 -14.45 10.80
N PRO A 55 2.93 -15.17 11.93
CA PRO A 55 3.48 -14.58 13.14
C PRO A 55 4.99 -14.37 12.92
N PHE A 56 5.41 -13.10 12.94
CA PHE A 56 6.84 -12.75 12.92
C PHE A 56 7.27 -12.35 14.32
N GLU A 57 8.30 -13.03 14.83
CA GLU A 57 8.86 -12.77 16.17
C GLU A 57 9.99 -11.73 16.14
N ILE A 58 10.59 -11.52 14.97
CA ILE A 58 11.69 -10.58 14.76
C ILE A 58 11.41 -9.66 13.57
N VAL A 59 11.76 -8.38 13.73
CA VAL A 59 11.53 -7.34 12.72
C VAL A 59 12.33 -7.60 11.44
N ASN A 60 13.56 -8.10 11.57
CA ASN A 60 14.47 -8.36 10.45
C ASN A 60 14.61 -9.88 10.18
N ALA A 61 13.49 -10.57 10.03
CA ALA A 61 13.51 -11.99 9.65
C ALA A 61 14.04 -12.15 8.21
N PRO A 62 14.85 -13.18 7.90
CA PRO A 62 15.33 -13.39 6.54
C PRO A 62 14.18 -13.66 5.56
N PHE A 63 14.33 -13.17 4.33
CA PHE A 63 13.45 -13.50 3.22
C PHE A 63 13.37 -15.01 3.01
N ASP A 64 12.19 -15.52 2.68
CA ASP A 64 11.95 -16.95 2.46
C ASP A 64 11.20 -17.18 1.15
N LYS A 65 11.93 -17.65 0.12
CA LYS A 65 11.38 -17.99 -1.20
C LYS A 65 10.24 -19.00 -1.15
N LYS A 66 10.16 -19.86 -0.12
CA LYS A 66 9.11 -20.88 0.00
C LYS A 66 7.78 -20.26 0.42
N LYS A 67 7.81 -19.24 1.27
CA LYS A 67 6.62 -18.47 1.66
C LYS A 67 6.11 -17.61 0.50
N PHE A 68 4.88 -17.11 0.62
CA PHE A 68 4.35 -16.19 -0.36
C PHE A 68 5.22 -14.93 -0.47
N ASN A 69 5.47 -14.48 -1.70
CA ASN A 69 6.24 -13.28 -2.03
C ASN A 69 5.79 -12.75 -3.41
N PHE A 70 6.12 -11.49 -3.72
CA PHE A 70 5.70 -10.83 -4.97
C PHE A 70 6.30 -11.37 -6.27
N ASN A 71 7.20 -12.37 -6.23
CA ASN A 71 7.60 -13.12 -7.44
C ASN A 71 6.60 -14.22 -7.80
N LYS A 72 5.53 -14.40 -7.00
CA LYS A 72 4.48 -15.41 -7.19
C LYS A 72 3.12 -14.81 -7.58
N ILE A 73 3.03 -13.49 -7.71
CA ILE A 73 1.82 -12.84 -8.23
C ILE A 73 1.69 -13.13 -9.72
N LYS A 74 0.48 -12.98 -10.25
CA LYS A 74 0.29 -13.00 -11.70
C LYS A 74 0.65 -11.64 -12.29
N ASP A 75 1.06 -11.62 -13.56
CA ASP A 75 1.42 -10.38 -14.23
C ASP A 75 0.21 -9.43 -14.36
N GLU A 76 -1.03 -9.96 -14.40
CA GLU A 76 -2.23 -9.13 -14.43
C GLU A 76 -2.47 -8.34 -13.13
N GLU A 77 -1.86 -8.76 -12.00
CA GLU A 77 -1.90 -8.02 -10.73
C GLU A 77 -0.99 -6.78 -10.74
N ILE A 78 -0.10 -6.64 -11.73
CA ILE A 78 0.74 -5.46 -11.94
C ILE A 78 -0.08 -4.39 -12.65
N LEU A 79 -0.08 -3.18 -12.08
CA LEU A 79 -0.75 -2.02 -12.68
C LEU A 79 0.18 -1.33 -13.68
N PHE A 80 1.38 -0.97 -13.22
CA PHE A 80 2.44 -0.34 -14.02
C PHE A 80 3.74 -0.32 -13.22
N SER A 81 4.86 -0.09 -13.91
CA SER A 81 6.13 0.29 -13.30
C SER A 81 6.22 1.81 -13.14
N LEU A 82 6.75 2.26 -12.02
CA LEU A 82 7.02 3.67 -11.75
C LEU A 82 8.54 3.87 -11.75
N ASP A 83 9.14 3.64 -12.91
CA ASP A 83 10.56 3.81 -13.12
C ASP A 83 10.87 5.06 -13.93
N ASN A 84 12.06 5.60 -13.71
CA ASN A 84 12.69 6.56 -14.60
C ASN A 84 13.27 5.81 -15.83
N GLU A 85 13.47 6.52 -16.94
CA GLU A 85 13.83 5.97 -18.28
C GLU A 85 15.05 5.02 -18.31
N GLN A 86 15.83 4.96 -17.23
CA GLN A 86 17.07 4.20 -17.11
C GLN A 86 16.89 2.82 -16.42
N GLN A 87 15.76 2.56 -15.73
CA GLN A 87 15.58 1.36 -14.90
C GLN A 87 14.23 0.68 -15.12
N ILE A 88 13.96 0.21 -16.34
CA ILE A 88 12.65 -0.37 -16.72
C ILE A 88 12.27 -1.58 -15.85
N ASP A 89 11.03 -1.55 -15.34
CA ASP A 89 10.31 -2.62 -14.62
C ASP A 89 10.91 -3.05 -13.27
N LYS A 90 11.61 -2.13 -12.61
CA LYS A 90 12.21 -2.34 -11.30
C LYS A 90 11.21 -2.05 -10.18
N HIS A 91 10.61 -0.87 -10.16
CA HIS A 91 9.70 -0.43 -9.09
C HIS A 91 8.25 -0.60 -9.52
N LEU A 92 7.57 -1.60 -8.94
CA LEU A 92 6.25 -2.00 -9.37
C LEU A 92 5.15 -1.39 -8.49
N VAL A 93 4.10 -0.90 -9.14
CA VAL A 93 2.81 -0.62 -8.52
C VAL A 93 1.88 -1.77 -8.85
N ILE A 94 1.41 -2.48 -7.83
CA ILE A 94 0.56 -3.68 -7.98
C ILE A 94 -0.74 -3.53 -7.18
N ILE A 95 -1.78 -4.28 -7.52
CA ILE A 95 -2.97 -4.33 -6.67
C ILE A 95 -2.66 -4.95 -5.31
N ASN A 96 -3.35 -4.47 -4.28
CA ASN A 96 -3.55 -5.29 -3.09
C ASN A 96 -4.79 -6.15 -3.33
N ASN A 97 -4.63 -7.43 -3.67
CA ASN A 97 -5.76 -8.30 -4.00
C ASN A 97 -6.74 -8.55 -2.82
N ALA A 98 -6.37 -8.16 -1.60
CA ALA A 98 -7.22 -8.10 -0.40
C ALA A 98 -7.29 -6.65 0.16
N PRO A 99 -7.83 -5.70 -0.62
CA PRO A 99 -7.74 -4.27 -0.35
C PRO A 99 -8.54 -3.89 0.90
N ILE A 100 -8.20 -2.76 1.51
CA ILE A 100 -8.93 -2.22 2.69
C ILE A 100 -10.06 -1.30 2.21
N ARG A 101 -9.81 -0.59 1.10
CA ARG A 101 -10.72 0.31 0.40
C ARG A 101 -10.43 0.22 -1.10
N PRO A 102 -11.32 0.72 -1.96
CA PRO A 102 -11.00 0.96 -3.37
C PRO A 102 -9.67 1.71 -3.52
N TYR A 103 -8.92 1.35 -4.55
CA TYR A 103 -7.59 1.90 -4.85
C TYR A 103 -6.51 1.67 -3.76
N HIS A 104 -6.69 0.68 -2.88
CA HIS A 104 -5.59 0.17 -2.05
C HIS A 104 -4.68 -0.73 -2.90
N LEU A 105 -3.42 -0.34 -2.98
CA LEU A 105 -2.37 -0.93 -3.81
C LEU A 105 -1.10 -1.16 -2.99
N LEU A 106 -0.12 -1.83 -3.59
CA LEU A 106 1.20 -2.08 -3.01
C LEU A 106 2.30 -1.51 -3.90
N LEU A 107 3.31 -0.91 -3.28
CA LEU A 107 4.52 -0.43 -3.92
C LEU A 107 5.61 -1.46 -3.63
N VAL A 108 6.11 -2.14 -4.66
CA VAL A 108 7.12 -3.20 -4.52
C VAL A 108 8.43 -2.73 -5.16
N PRO A 109 9.39 -2.23 -4.37
CA PRO A 109 10.69 -1.88 -4.90
C PRO A 109 11.45 -3.14 -5.31
N ASP A 110 11.91 -3.19 -6.56
CA ASP A 110 12.74 -4.25 -7.15
C ASP A 110 12.46 -5.64 -6.57
N ARG A 111 11.32 -6.23 -6.99
CA ARG A 111 10.88 -7.53 -6.47
C ARG A 111 11.90 -8.66 -6.68
N LEU A 112 12.83 -8.49 -7.63
CA LEU A 112 13.84 -9.51 -7.94
C LEU A 112 15.01 -9.50 -6.95
N LEU A 113 15.20 -8.40 -6.20
CA LEU A 113 16.18 -8.36 -5.11
C LEU A 113 15.76 -9.16 -3.88
N GLU A 114 14.49 -9.59 -3.80
CA GLU A 114 13.98 -10.45 -2.73
C GLU A 114 14.28 -9.89 -1.32
N GLN A 115 14.19 -8.57 -1.20
CA GLN A 115 14.54 -7.89 0.04
C GLN A 115 13.56 -8.23 1.15
N THR A 116 14.09 -8.44 2.36
CA THR A 116 13.29 -8.51 3.60
C THR A 116 12.46 -7.23 3.78
N GLN A 117 11.32 -7.34 4.47
CA GLN A 117 10.45 -6.21 4.85
C GLN A 117 11.11 -5.28 5.90
N VAL A 118 12.18 -4.60 5.48
CA VAL A 118 12.93 -3.57 6.21
C VAL A 118 13.10 -2.38 5.29
N LEU A 119 12.81 -1.17 5.79
CA LEU A 119 12.96 0.05 5.00
C LEU A 119 14.39 0.23 4.50
N THR A 120 14.51 0.48 3.19
CA THR A 120 15.75 0.86 2.52
C THR A 120 15.62 2.29 2.00
N SER A 121 16.75 2.95 1.70
CA SER A 121 16.72 4.29 1.10
C SER A 121 15.96 4.31 -0.23
N ASP A 122 16.18 3.28 -1.05
CA ASP A 122 15.53 3.08 -2.35
C ASP A 122 14.00 2.93 -2.20
N CYS A 123 13.54 2.14 -1.22
CA CYS A 123 12.13 2.00 -0.87
C CYS A 123 11.49 3.33 -0.40
N ILE A 124 12.21 4.12 0.39
CA ILE A 124 11.74 5.43 0.84
C ILE A 124 11.62 6.40 -0.34
N VAL A 125 12.63 6.48 -1.20
CA VAL A 125 12.60 7.32 -2.41
C VAL A 125 11.44 6.92 -3.32
N PHE A 126 11.26 5.62 -3.58
CA PHE A 126 10.15 5.12 -4.38
C PHE A 126 8.78 5.52 -3.79
N GLY A 127 8.62 5.43 -2.46
CA GLY A 127 7.42 5.90 -1.78
C GLY A 127 7.15 7.41 -1.96
N PHE A 128 8.20 8.24 -1.92
CA PHE A 128 8.08 9.67 -2.19
C PHE A 128 7.73 9.98 -3.64
N GLU A 129 8.39 9.32 -4.60
CA GLU A 129 8.11 9.48 -6.02
C GLU A 129 6.67 9.09 -6.35
N PHE A 130 6.16 8.01 -5.75
CA PHE A 130 4.75 7.61 -5.87
C PHE A 130 3.80 8.71 -5.39
N VAL A 131 4.02 9.26 -4.19
CA VAL A 131 3.16 10.33 -3.65
C VAL A 131 3.28 11.61 -4.49
N ALA A 132 4.50 12.01 -4.87
CA ALA A 132 4.77 13.21 -5.64
C ALA A 132 4.24 13.14 -7.08
N SER A 133 4.04 11.94 -7.63
CA SER A 133 3.49 11.73 -8.97
C SER A 133 1.98 12.01 -9.04
N SER A 134 1.28 12.00 -7.90
CA SER A 134 -0.16 12.28 -7.83
C SER A 134 -0.46 13.77 -7.78
N GLY A 135 -1.48 14.20 -8.51
CA GLY A 135 -2.06 15.54 -8.35
C GLY A 135 -3.07 15.63 -7.20
N HIS A 136 -3.35 14.52 -6.51
CA HIS A 136 -4.38 14.45 -5.48
C HIS A 136 -3.79 14.55 -4.06
N PRO A 137 -4.33 15.43 -3.19
CA PRO A 137 -3.84 15.59 -1.81
C PRO A 137 -4.16 14.39 -0.90
N TYR A 138 -4.85 13.39 -1.42
CA TYR A 138 -5.36 12.24 -0.68
C TYR A 138 -4.51 10.99 -0.86
N ILE A 139 -3.55 11.00 -1.79
CA ILE A 139 -2.68 9.84 -1.97
C ILE A 139 -1.72 9.73 -0.79
N LEU A 140 -1.53 8.52 -0.29
CA LEU A 140 -0.64 8.24 0.83
C LEU A 140 0.14 6.96 0.54
N ALA A 141 1.37 6.92 1.07
CA ALA A 141 2.16 5.71 1.20
C ALA A 141 2.41 5.39 2.68
N GLY A 142 2.44 4.10 3.04
CA GLY A 142 2.64 3.65 4.41
C GLY A 142 3.41 2.34 4.48
N PHE A 143 4.24 2.18 5.50
CA PHE A 143 5.06 0.99 5.70
C PHE A 143 4.67 0.26 6.98
N ASN A 144 4.52 -1.05 6.89
CA ASN A 144 4.38 -1.94 8.03
C ASN A 144 5.64 -2.82 8.13
N SER A 145 6.24 -2.91 9.31
CA SER A 145 7.33 -3.87 9.57
C SER A 145 6.76 -5.25 9.92
N LEU A 146 7.60 -6.29 9.93
CA LEU A 146 7.17 -7.67 10.23
C LEU A 146 6.44 -7.81 11.58
N CYS A 147 6.98 -7.19 12.64
CA CYS A 147 6.30 -7.13 13.95
C CYS A 147 5.31 -5.96 14.08
N GLY A 148 5.25 -5.09 13.06
CA GLY A 148 4.29 -3.99 12.92
C GLY A 148 3.15 -4.35 11.96
N TYR A 149 2.63 -5.58 12.04
CA TYR A 149 1.48 -6.08 11.27
C TYR A 149 1.68 -6.27 9.75
N ALA A 150 2.90 -6.32 9.23
CA ALA A 150 3.11 -6.80 7.87
C ALA A 150 2.78 -8.29 7.75
N SER A 151 2.09 -8.69 6.68
CA SER A 151 1.68 -10.08 6.43
C SER A 151 2.61 -10.84 5.48
N ILE A 152 3.53 -10.13 4.81
CA ILE A 152 4.43 -10.64 3.78
C ILE A 152 5.85 -10.19 4.12
N ASN A 153 6.80 -11.13 4.09
CA ASN A 153 8.22 -10.80 4.18
C ASN A 153 8.82 -10.69 2.77
N HIS A 154 8.54 -9.58 2.12
CA HIS A 154 9.12 -9.14 0.85
C HIS A 154 8.89 -7.63 0.83
N LEU A 155 9.93 -6.81 0.70
CA LEU A 155 9.87 -5.36 0.83
C LEU A 155 8.72 -4.76 0.00
N HIS A 156 7.83 -4.04 0.68
CA HIS A 156 6.76 -3.27 0.07
C HIS A 156 6.28 -2.14 0.96
N LEU A 157 5.66 -1.14 0.33
CA LEU A 157 4.79 -0.17 0.98
C LEU A 157 3.33 -0.41 0.56
N HIS A 158 2.42 0.13 1.36
CA HIS A 158 1.03 0.31 1.00
C HIS A 158 0.84 1.66 0.34
N GLY A 159 0.06 1.74 -0.74
CA GLY A 159 -0.44 2.99 -1.29
C GLY A 159 -1.96 3.02 -1.28
N MET A 160 -2.58 4.17 -1.01
CA MET A 160 -4.03 4.33 -1.09
C MET A 160 -4.45 5.80 -1.15
N TYR A 161 -5.67 6.05 -1.62
CA TYR A 161 -6.34 7.33 -1.44
C TYR A 161 -7.11 7.37 -0.12
N SER A 162 -6.83 8.36 0.72
CA SER A 162 -7.57 8.66 1.94
C SER A 162 -8.09 10.10 1.88
N PRO A 163 -9.35 10.32 1.48
CA PRO A 163 -9.95 11.66 1.48
C PRO A 163 -10.19 12.19 2.90
N ASP A 164 -10.14 11.30 3.89
CA ASP A 164 -10.26 11.65 5.30
C ASP A 164 -8.92 12.23 5.76
N ARG A 165 -8.93 13.48 6.25
CA ARG A 165 -7.74 14.08 6.85
C ARG A 165 -7.35 13.28 8.08
N LEU A 166 -6.23 12.56 7.99
CA LEU A 166 -5.66 11.88 9.13
C LEU A 166 -5.07 12.92 10.09
N PHE A 167 -5.16 12.69 11.39
CA PHE A 167 -4.53 13.56 12.40
C PHE A 167 -3.02 13.77 12.13
N LEU A 168 -2.32 12.76 11.59
CA LEU A 168 -0.91 12.93 11.21
C LEU A 168 -0.71 13.96 10.10
N GLN A 169 -1.68 14.15 9.19
CA GLN A 169 -1.63 15.20 8.16
C GLN A 169 -1.86 16.59 8.74
N THR A 170 -2.57 16.71 9.87
CA THR A 170 -2.72 18.00 10.58
C THR A 170 -1.44 18.34 11.35
N ILE A 171 -0.69 17.34 11.84
CA ILE A 171 0.61 17.55 12.49
C ILE A 171 1.72 17.91 11.48
N VAL A 172 1.74 17.34 10.27
CA VAL A 172 2.80 17.66 9.28
C VAL A 172 2.77 19.12 8.82
N ASN A 173 1.60 19.78 8.80
CA ASN A 173 1.53 21.23 8.59
C ASN A 173 2.29 22.02 9.67
N PHE A 174 2.50 21.45 10.86
CA PHE A 174 3.32 22.05 11.91
C PHE A 174 4.83 21.88 11.64
N ILE A 175 5.24 20.78 10.99
CA ILE A 175 6.64 20.48 10.68
C ILE A 175 7.12 21.26 9.44
N LEU A 176 6.28 21.41 8.41
CA LEU A 176 6.63 22.22 7.22
C LEU A 176 6.73 23.72 7.53
N ASN A 177 6.00 24.22 8.53
CA ASN A 177 6.15 25.59 9.04
C ASN A 177 7.40 25.81 9.90
N PHE A 178 8.20 24.77 10.16
CA PHE A 178 9.51 24.90 10.83
C PHE A 178 10.68 24.91 9.83
N PHE A 179 10.44 24.66 8.54
CA PHE A 179 11.45 24.64 7.48
C PHE A 179 11.20 25.68 6.36
N LEU A 180 10.27 26.61 6.58
CA LEU A 180 10.09 27.86 5.82
C LEU A 180 10.20 29.05 6.79
#